data_AF-A0A452ZTR9-F1
#
_entry.id   AF-A0A452ZTR9-F1
#
_cell.length_a   1.000
_cell.length_b   1.000
_cell.length_c   1.000
_cell.angle_alpha   90.00
_cell.angle_beta   90.00
_cell.angle_gamma   90.00
#
_symmetry.space_group_name_H-M   'P 1'
#
loop_
_entity.id
_entity.type
_entity.pdbx_description
1 polymer ?
#
loop_
_entity_poly.entity_id
_entity_poly.type
_entity_poly.pdbx_seq_one_letter_code
_entity_poly.pdbx_strand_id
1 'polypeptide(L)'
;MRVGYYVNNDYDEEQLREEPPAKLLLDRVQRNILADKPRVTKFPINFHPEPATSSEQPQQDAEQQQQPTSPEPQTAPVEPHMAPL
;
A
#
# COMPACT_ATOMS: atom_id res chain seq x y z
N MET A 1 15.83 -12.34 0.19
CA MET A 1 15.33 -11.43 1.24
C MET A 1 15.03 -10.08 0.61
N ARG A 2 13.93 -9.41 1.00
CA ARG A 2 13.53 -8.08 0.53
C ARG A 2 13.31 -7.16 1.73
N VAL A 3 13.72 -5.91 1.61
CA VAL A 3 13.49 -4.85 2.60
C VAL A 3 12.83 -3.68 1.87
N GLY A 4 11.65 -3.28 2.35
CA GLY A 4 10.92 -2.11 1.88
C GLY A 4 10.69 -1.12 3.00
N TYR A 5 10.39 0.12 2.64
CA TYR A 5 10.01 1.19 3.57
C TYR A 5 8.69 1.79 3.14
N TYR A 6 7.88 2.19 4.10
CA TYR A 6 6.73 3.04 3.79
C TYR A 6 7.21 4.44 3.41
N VAL A 7 6.61 4.98 2.36
CA VAL A 7 6.86 6.34 1.89
C VAL A 7 5.52 7.05 1.83
N ASN A 8 5.41 8.17 2.51
CA ASN A 8 4.30 9.10 2.35
C ASN A 8 4.72 10.20 1.36
N ASN A 9 3.84 10.55 0.42
CA ASN A 9 4.10 11.57 -0.60
C ASN A 9 3.07 12.68 -0.40
N ASP A 10 3.50 13.80 0.16
CA ASP A 10 2.63 14.96 0.42
C ASP A 10 3.23 16.22 -0.20
N TYR A 11 2.39 17.22 -0.46
CA TYR A 11 2.88 18.54 -0.79
C TYR A 11 3.62 19.16 0.40
N ASP A 12 4.61 20.01 0.16
CA ASP A 12 5.30 20.78 1.21
C ASP A 12 4.39 21.83 1.86
N GLU A 13 3.49 22.42 1.07
CA GLU A 13 2.55 23.47 1.49
C GLU A 13 1.20 22.90 1.98
N GLU A 14 0.69 23.43 3.10
CA GLU A 14 -0.58 22.97 3.72
C GLU A 14 -1.81 23.21 2.82
N GLN A 15 -1.86 24.34 2.12
CA GLN A 15 -2.94 24.68 1.19
C GLN A 15 -3.06 23.66 0.04
N LEU A 16 -1.94 23.18 -0.49
CA LEU A 16 -1.92 22.17 -1.55
C LEU A 16 -2.33 20.78 -1.05
N ARG A 17 -2.26 20.53 0.26
CA ARG A 17 -2.75 19.28 0.88
C ARG A 17 -4.26 19.30 1.07
N GLU A 18 -4.80 20.43 1.57
CA GLU A 18 -6.24 20.59 1.80
C GLU A 18 -7.00 20.73 0.48
N GLU A 19 -6.45 21.51 -0.45
CA GLU A 19 -7.00 21.71 -1.79
C GLU A 19 -6.00 21.21 -2.85
N PRO A 20 -6.00 19.89 -3.14
CA PRO A 20 -5.08 19.34 -4.11
C PRO A 20 -5.29 19.98 -5.48
N PRO A 21 -4.21 20.48 -6.12
CA PRO A 21 -4.33 21.15 -7.41
C PRO A 21 -4.78 20.16 -8.50
N ALA A 22 -5.57 20.65 -9.45
CA ALA A 22 -6.05 19.83 -10.58
C ALA A 22 -4.91 19.26 -11.44
N LYS A 23 -3.77 19.96 -11.47
CA LYS A 23 -2.53 19.47 -12.10
C LYS A 23 -1.52 19.12 -11.03
N LEU A 24 -0.96 17.93 -11.12
CA LEU A 24 0.08 17.44 -10.22
C LEU A 24 1.34 18.33 -10.33
N LEU A 25 1.81 18.84 -9.19
CA LEU A 25 3.02 19.66 -9.11
C LEU A 25 4.18 18.83 -8.52
N LEU A 26 4.87 18.05 -9.36
CA LEU A 26 5.91 17.13 -8.89
C LEU A 26 7.01 17.81 -8.06
N ASP A 27 7.40 19.03 -8.43
CA ASP A 27 8.43 19.80 -7.73
C ASP A 27 8.06 20.16 -6.28
N ARG A 28 6.77 20.07 -5.94
CA ARG A 28 6.22 20.39 -4.61
C ARG A 28 5.90 19.15 -3.79
N VAL A 29 6.02 17.96 -4.36
CA VAL A 29 5.77 16.70 -3.63
C VAL A 29 7.04 16.29 -2.88
N GLN A 30 6.94 16.19 -1.57
CA GLN A 30 7.99 15.70 -0.69
C GLN A 30 7.72 14.25 -0.26
N ARG A 31 8.79 13.45 -0.21
CA ARG A 31 8.76 12.08 0.30
C ARG A 31 9.17 12.04 1.76
N ASN A 32 8.30 11.53 2.61
CA ASN A 32 8.63 11.18 3.99
C ASN A 32 8.76 9.66 4.11
N ILE A 33 9.96 9.18 4.45
CA ILE A 33 10.26 7.74 4.55
C ILE A 33 10.22 7.33 6.02
N LEU A 34 9.38 6.34 6.35
CA LEU A 34 9.31 5.78 7.70
C LEU A 34 10.45 4.76 7.91
N ALA A 35 11.65 5.26 8.14
CA ALA A 35 12.87 4.46 8.24
C ALA A 35 12.86 3.49 9.44
N ASP A 36 12.22 3.87 10.56
CA ASP A 36 12.20 3.09 11.80
C ASP A 36 11.34 1.82 11.72
N LYS A 37 10.45 1.72 10.71
CA LYS A 37 9.55 0.56 10.54
C LYS A 37 9.75 -0.09 9.17
N PRO A 38 10.91 -0.72 8.92
CA PRO A 38 11.15 -1.44 7.67
C PRO A 38 10.23 -2.65 7.55
N ARG A 39 9.79 -2.94 6.33
CA ARG A 39 9.02 -4.14 5.98
C ARG A 39 9.97 -5.17 5.40
N VAL A 40 10.03 -6.34 6.03
CA VAL A 40 10.98 -7.39 5.66
C VAL A 40 10.24 -8.64 5.21
N THR A 41 10.52 -9.10 3.99
CA THR A 41 10.03 -10.37 3.47
C THR A 41 11.20 -11.30 3.23
N LYS A 42 11.21 -12.46 3.89
CA LYS A 42 12.21 -13.50 3.70
C LYS A 42 11.63 -14.58 2.78
N PHE A 43 12.46 -15.05 1.86
CA PHE A 43 12.12 -16.15 0.96
C PHE A 43 13.09 -17.29 1.32
N PRO A 44 12.58 -18.43 1.80
CA PRO A 44 13.41 -19.61 1.99
C PRO A 44 14.05 -19.98 0.65
N ILE A 45 15.36 -20.18 0.64
CA ILE A 45 16.08 -20.74 -0.49
C ILE A 45 17.07 -21.77 0.03
N ASN A 46 17.22 -22.87 -0.71
CA ASN A 46 18.24 -23.87 -0.44
C ASN A 46 19.56 -23.38 -1.01
N PHE A 47 20.52 -23.07 -0.13
CA PHE A 47 21.87 -22.68 -0.53
C PHE A 47 22.76 -23.89 -0.88
N HIS A 48 22.33 -25.09 -0.51
CA HIS A 48 22.98 -26.34 -0.86
C HIS A 48 22.10 -27.06 -1.87
N PRO A 49 22.56 -27.24 -3.12
CA PRO A 49 21.88 -28.14 -4.04
C PRO A 49 22.14 -29.57 -3.56
N GLU A 50 21.15 -30.21 -2.93
CA GLU A 50 21.15 -31.66 -2.79
C GLU A 50 21.23 -32.27 -4.21
N PRO A 51 22.04 -33.31 -4.45
CA PRO A 51 22.06 -33.99 -5.74
C PRO A 51 20.68 -34.58 -5.99
N ALA A 52 19.99 -34.03 -6.99
CA ALA A 52 18.63 -34.32 -7.45
C ALA A 52 18.06 -35.68 -6.98
N THR A 53 17.27 -35.65 -5.91
CA THR A 53 16.16 -36.59 -5.75
C THR A 53 14.91 -35.78 -5.46
N SER A 54 13.96 -35.87 -6.39
CA SER A 54 12.75 -35.07 -6.48
C SER A 54 11.96 -35.01 -5.17
N SER A 55 11.63 -33.81 -4.74
CA SER A 55 10.36 -33.54 -4.07
C SER A 55 9.99 -32.08 -4.26
N GLU A 56 9.28 -31.82 -5.36
CA GLU A 56 8.42 -30.65 -5.47
C GLU A 56 7.38 -30.73 -4.36
N GLN A 57 7.47 -29.84 -3.37
CA GLN A 57 6.39 -29.57 -2.42
C GLN A 57 5.91 -28.12 -2.63
N PRO A 58 4.59 -27.87 -2.63
CA PRO A 58 4.05 -26.57 -2.99
C PRO A 58 4.34 -25.55 -1.89
N GLN A 59 4.97 -24.42 -2.24
CA GLN A 59 5.06 -23.26 -1.36
C GLN A 59 3.67 -22.58 -1.30
N GLN A 60 2.84 -23.01 -0.37
CA GLN A 60 1.66 -22.28 0.10
C GLN A 60 1.91 -21.77 1.53
N ASP A 61 1.33 -20.60 1.79
CA ASP A 61 1.11 -19.95 3.08
C ASP A 61 2.24 -19.13 3.73
N ALA A 62 2.16 -17.81 3.48
CA ALA A 62 2.26 -16.80 4.53
C ALA A 62 1.57 -15.48 4.11
N GLU A 63 0.29 -15.54 3.74
CA GLU A 63 -0.59 -14.34 3.68
C GLU A 63 -1.22 -14.12 5.06
N GLN A 64 -0.41 -13.65 6.02
CA GLN A 64 -0.93 -12.96 7.19
C GLN A 64 -0.15 -11.68 7.40
N GLN A 65 -0.69 -10.58 6.86
CA GLN A 65 -0.36 -9.22 7.29
C GLN A 65 -1.54 -8.28 6.97
N GLN A 66 -2.53 -8.34 7.87
CA GLN A 66 -3.26 -7.20 8.43
C GLN A 66 -3.64 -6.09 7.44
N GLN A 67 -4.83 -6.19 6.87
CA GLN A 67 -5.56 -5.00 6.40
C GLN A 67 -5.83 -4.12 7.64
N PRO A 68 -5.42 -2.84 7.69
CA PRO A 68 -6.09 -1.91 8.58
C PRO A 68 -7.52 -1.79 8.05
N THR A 69 -8.50 -2.20 8.85
CA THR A 69 -9.90 -1.87 8.61
C THR A 69 -10.01 -0.35 8.62
N SER A 70 -10.06 0.25 7.43
CA SER A 70 -10.42 1.66 7.29
C SER A 70 -11.90 1.77 7.66
N PRO A 71 -12.32 2.62 8.60
CA PRO A 71 -13.75 2.88 8.79
C PRO A 71 -14.27 3.56 7.52
N GLU A 72 -15.22 2.90 6.87
CA GLU A 72 -15.96 3.39 5.72
C GLU A 72 -16.67 4.72 6.09
N PRO A 73 -16.48 5.82 5.34
CA PRO A 73 -17.35 6.98 5.49
C PRO A 73 -18.71 6.60 4.88
N GLN A 74 -19.76 6.60 5.72
CA GLN A 74 -21.14 6.42 5.29
C GLN A 74 -21.49 7.44 4.20
N THR A 75 -21.47 7.03 2.94
CA THR A 75 -22.14 7.78 1.88
C THR A 75 -23.63 7.47 1.97
N ALA A 76 -24.37 8.40 2.56
CA ALA A 76 -25.83 8.43 2.47
C ALA A 76 -26.26 8.39 0.99
N PRO A 77 -27.24 7.57 0.60
CA PRO A 77 -27.83 7.68 -0.72
C PRO A 77 -28.64 8.97 -0.79
N VAL A 78 -28.13 9.96 -1.51
CA VAL A 78 -28.93 11.08 -1.99
C VAL A 78 -29.84 10.56 -3.11
N GLU A 79 -31.10 10.25 -2.77
CA GLU A 79 -32.16 10.05 -3.77
C GLU A 79 -32.40 11.37 -4.52
N PRO A 80 -32.27 11.42 -5.85
CA PRO A 80 -32.72 12.57 -6.62
C PRO A 80 -34.26 12.53 -6.73
N HIS A 81 -34.92 13.45 -6.04
CA HIS A 81 -36.29 13.85 -6.29
C HIS A 81 -36.48 14.17 -7.79
N MET A 82 -37.15 13.28 -8.52
CA MET A 82 -37.71 13.61 -9.83
C MET A 82 -38.94 14.51 -9.62
N ALA A 83 -38.88 15.70 -10.21
CA ALA A 83 -39.93 16.71 -10.23
C ALA A 83 -41.16 16.26 -11.09
N PRO A 84 -42.35 16.87 -10.88
CA PRO A 84 -43.63 16.32 -11.34
C PRO A 84 -43.98 16.73 -12.78
N LEU A 85 -44.83 15.91 -13.42
CA LEU A 85 -45.77 16.29 -14.47
C LEU A 85 -47.08 15.53 -14.26
#